data_AF-A0A2M8BTL6-F1
#
_entry.id   AF-A0A2M8BTL6-F1
#
_cell.length_a   1.000
_cell.length_b   1.000
_cell.length_c   1.000
_cell.angle_alpha   90.00
_cell.angle_beta   90.00
_cell.angle_gamma   90.00
#
_symmetry.space_group_name_H-M   'P 1'
#
loop_
_entity.id
_entity.type
_entity.pdbx_description
1 polymer ?
#
loop_
_entity_poly.entity_id
_entity_poly.type
_entity_poly.pdbx_seq_one_letter_code
_entity_poly.pdbx_strand_id
1 'polypeptide(L)'
;MFECRYCGNIFEKLTDIGACPACGGPKPKRLQPEVRTMIVDRYVYMPATARSPEYYTPPQRTFKQQAYGTLGYKLVAGFTVLTVAAFVVWFAYFWFFYRNSDLRDSNPALRNTVPTAISITVTPNVSSNPWLDGQWLTSQEALGLREQTNVINLALLTNGQAKYRTDSLVFDRKVWIQFRPFGLTEASVSGTTVALKINGEHYFLNIYQPFIIEGQWDYVYVVDETGRVWRIAMAQANLVDLPAAQNSLPVIITPNEDLSLSY
;
A
#
# COMPACT_ATOMS: atom_id res chain seq x y z
N MET A 1 -23.66 10.36 -28.47
CA MET A 1 -23.82 9.12 -27.70
C MET A 1 -22.89 9.14 -26.52
N PHE A 2 -23.42 8.77 -25.37
CA PHE A 2 -22.75 8.70 -24.08
C PHE A 2 -22.89 7.28 -23.53
N GLU A 3 -21.88 6.83 -22.80
CA GLU A 3 -21.89 5.56 -22.08
C GLU A 3 -21.81 5.83 -20.58
N CYS A 4 -22.74 5.26 -19.81
CA CYS A 4 -22.69 5.36 -18.37
C CYS A 4 -21.69 4.36 -17.78
N ARG A 5 -20.67 4.86 -17.06
CA ARG A 5 -19.73 3.99 -16.33
C ARG A 5 -20.37 3.13 -15.25
N TYR A 6 -21.54 3.51 -14.73
CA TYR A 6 -22.18 2.83 -13.61
C TYR A 6 -23.12 1.70 -14.04
N CYS A 7 -23.84 1.88 -15.14
CA CYS A 7 -24.82 0.87 -15.60
C CYS A 7 -24.55 0.33 -17.02
N GLY A 8 -23.53 0.83 -17.72
CA GLY A 8 -23.18 0.39 -19.07
C GLY A 8 -24.17 0.82 -20.17
N ASN A 9 -25.23 1.57 -19.84
CA ASN A 9 -26.20 2.00 -20.85
C ASN A 9 -25.62 3.05 -21.80
N ILE A 10 -25.95 2.88 -23.07
CA ILE A 10 -25.62 3.81 -24.17
C ILE A 10 -26.86 4.63 -24.51
N PHE A 11 -26.71 5.96 -24.58
CA PHE A 11 -27.83 6.87 -24.82
C PHE A 11 -27.37 8.14 -25.56
N GLU A 12 -28.31 8.85 -26.17
CA GLU A 12 -27.99 9.95 -27.07
C GLU A 12 -27.85 11.30 -26.38
N LYS A 13 -28.65 11.54 -25.34
CA LYS A 13 -28.70 12.81 -24.59
C LYS A 13 -28.59 12.59 -23.10
N LEU A 14 -27.84 13.47 -22.45
CA LEU A 14 -27.79 13.57 -21.00
C LEU A 14 -29.11 14.14 -20.47
N THR A 15 -29.40 13.87 -19.20
CA THR A 15 -30.42 14.66 -18.49
C THR A 15 -29.94 16.12 -18.34
N ASP A 16 -30.84 17.03 -17.98
CA ASP A 16 -30.53 18.46 -17.85
C ASP A 16 -29.41 18.76 -16.82
N ILE A 17 -29.20 17.83 -15.89
CA ILE A 17 -28.13 17.88 -14.88
C ILE A 17 -26.84 17.15 -15.30
N GLY A 18 -26.71 16.71 -16.55
CA GLY A 18 -25.53 16.02 -17.06
C GLY A 18 -25.36 14.58 -16.57
N ALA A 19 -26.43 13.93 -16.12
CA ALA A 19 -26.41 12.58 -15.56
C ALA A 19 -26.93 11.53 -16.55
N CYS A 20 -26.67 10.25 -16.25
CA CYS A 20 -27.26 9.14 -16.99
C CYS A 20 -28.78 9.10 -16.78
N PRO A 21 -29.60 9.06 -17.84
CA PRO A 21 -31.05 9.02 -17.71
C PRO A 21 -31.58 7.71 -17.11
N ALA A 22 -30.80 6.63 -17.15
CA ALA A 22 -31.22 5.33 -16.64
C ALA A 22 -30.97 5.13 -15.14
N CYS A 23 -29.89 5.71 -14.59
CA CYS A 23 -29.49 5.45 -13.20
C CYS A 23 -29.10 6.70 -12.39
N GLY A 24 -29.12 7.89 -13.00
CA GLY A 24 -28.70 9.13 -12.34
C GLY A 24 -27.19 9.25 -12.11
N GLY A 25 -26.37 8.32 -12.60
CA GLY A 25 -24.93 8.32 -12.41
C GLY A 25 -24.25 9.57 -13.01
N PRO A 26 -23.30 10.21 -12.29
CA PRO A 26 -22.64 11.44 -12.76
C PRO A 26 -21.58 11.17 -13.83
N LYS A 27 -21.35 12.17 -14.70
CA LYS A 27 -20.23 12.24 -15.67
C LYS A 27 -20.08 11.03 -16.62
N PRO A 28 -21.10 10.68 -17.41
CA PRO A 28 -20.98 9.63 -18.43
C PRO A 28 -20.00 10.02 -19.55
N LYS A 29 -19.31 9.01 -20.09
CA LYS A 29 -18.23 9.18 -21.07
C LYS A 29 -18.83 9.48 -22.45
N ARG A 30 -18.41 10.57 -23.09
CA ARG A 30 -18.79 10.87 -24.49
C ARG A 30 -18.01 9.93 -25.42
N LEU A 31 -18.71 9.17 -26.25
CA LEU A 31 -18.08 8.32 -27.26
C LEU A 31 -17.62 9.19 -28.44
N GLN A 32 -16.36 9.06 -28.83
CA GLN A 32 -15.79 9.78 -29.97
C GLN A 32 -16.33 9.21 -31.31
N PRO A 33 -16.47 10.04 -32.35
CA PRO A 33 -17.07 9.66 -33.62
C PRO A 33 -16.31 8.57 -34.39
N GLU A 34 -15.01 8.37 -34.12
CA GLU A 34 -14.18 7.34 -34.78
C GLU A 34 -14.50 5.90 -34.30
N VAL A 35 -15.21 5.75 -33.18
CA VAL A 35 -15.74 4.45 -32.72
C VAL A 35 -17.12 4.15 -33.32
N ARG A 36 -17.66 5.02 -34.19
CA ARG A 36 -18.96 4.77 -34.86
C ARG A 36 -18.90 3.61 -35.84
N THR A 37 -17.78 3.39 -36.53
CA THR A 37 -17.71 2.39 -37.59
C THR A 37 -17.59 0.96 -37.06
N MET A 38 -16.90 0.75 -35.94
CA MET A 38 -16.66 -0.61 -35.42
C MET A 38 -17.86 -1.24 -34.69
N ILE A 39 -18.82 -0.43 -34.19
CA ILE A 39 -20.02 -0.94 -33.50
C ILE A 39 -21.17 -1.19 -34.48
N VAL A 40 -21.19 -0.51 -35.64
CA VAL A 40 -22.22 -0.71 -36.68
C VAL A 40 -21.94 -1.98 -37.50
N ASP A 41 -20.68 -2.37 -37.71
CA ASP A 41 -20.36 -3.58 -38.50
C ASP A 41 -20.73 -4.92 -37.82
N ARG A 42 -21.04 -4.93 -36.52
CA ARG A 42 -21.55 -6.14 -35.85
C ARG A 42 -23.06 -6.29 -35.89
N TYR A 43 -23.78 -5.26 -36.34
CA TYR A 43 -25.23 -5.30 -36.49
C TYR A 43 -25.64 -4.67 -37.82
N VAL A 44 -26.00 -5.55 -38.76
CA VAL A 44 -26.82 -5.31 -39.96
C VAL A 44 -26.06 -5.05 -41.27
N TYR A 45 -25.83 -6.13 -42.01
CA TYR A 45 -26.35 -6.25 -43.39
C TYR A 45 -26.92 -7.65 -43.58
N MET A 46 -28.16 -7.87 -43.10
CA MET A 46 -29.05 -8.84 -43.74
C MET A 46 -29.90 -8.06 -44.73
N PRO A 47 -29.83 -8.33 -46.04
CA PRO A 47 -30.67 -7.66 -47.02
C PRO A 47 -32.14 -8.00 -46.77
N ALA A 48 -32.98 -6.97 -46.89
CA ALA A 48 -34.41 -7.04 -46.63
C ALA A 48 -35.12 -8.04 -47.57
N THR A 49 -35.42 -9.24 -47.07
CA THR A 49 -36.49 -10.07 -47.64
C THR A 49 -37.81 -9.64 -47.02
N ALA A 50 -38.72 -9.20 -47.89
CA ALA A 50 -40.06 -8.71 -47.59
C ALA A 50 -40.88 -9.65 -46.68
N ARG A 51 -40.93 -9.37 -45.37
CA ARG A 51 -42.01 -9.76 -44.45
C ARG A 51 -42.24 -8.66 -43.43
N SER A 52 -43.51 -8.47 -43.06
CA SER A 52 -44.07 -7.40 -42.24
C SER A 52 -43.28 -7.06 -40.97
N PRO A 53 -43.35 -5.82 -40.46
CA PRO A 53 -42.67 -5.43 -39.24
C PRO A 53 -43.34 -6.10 -38.04
N GLU A 54 -42.80 -7.24 -37.62
CA GLU A 54 -43.08 -7.78 -36.29
C GLU A 54 -42.41 -6.86 -35.27
N TYR A 55 -43.23 -6.05 -34.62
CA TYR A 55 -42.81 -5.31 -33.43
C TYR A 55 -42.29 -6.30 -32.39
N TYR A 56 -41.00 -6.20 -32.05
CA TYR A 56 -40.42 -6.92 -30.93
C TYR A 56 -41.12 -6.47 -29.64
N THR A 57 -42.09 -7.26 -29.20
CA THR A 57 -42.67 -7.14 -27.86
C THR A 57 -41.72 -7.91 -26.93
N PRO A 58 -41.06 -7.24 -25.97
CA PRO A 58 -40.18 -7.93 -25.05
C PRO A 58 -41.01 -8.99 -24.31
N PRO A 59 -40.47 -10.21 -24.13
CA PRO A 59 -41.21 -11.28 -23.48
C PRO A 59 -41.65 -10.81 -22.10
N GLN A 60 -42.96 -10.83 -21.84
CA GLN A 60 -43.48 -10.52 -20.52
C GLN A 60 -42.84 -11.48 -19.52
N ARG A 61 -42.13 -10.91 -18.53
CA ARG A 61 -41.48 -11.69 -17.48
C ARG A 61 -42.53 -12.56 -16.82
N THR A 62 -42.30 -13.87 -16.84
CA THR A 62 -43.21 -14.82 -16.19
C THR A 62 -43.33 -14.50 -14.70
N PHE A 63 -44.51 -14.76 -14.10
CA PHE A 63 -44.75 -14.54 -12.67
C PHE A 63 -43.65 -15.13 -11.77
N LYS A 64 -43.04 -16.26 -12.19
CA LYS A 64 -41.90 -16.88 -11.50
C LYS A 64 -40.66 -15.98 -11.49
N GLN A 65 -40.31 -15.34 -12.60
CA GLN A 65 -39.15 -14.44 -12.67
C GLN A 65 -39.33 -13.15 -11.85
N GLN A 66 -40.56 -12.63 -11.73
CA GLN A 66 -40.86 -11.53 -10.82
C GLN A 66 -40.79 -11.94 -9.34
N ALA A 67 -41.22 -13.16 -9.02
CA ALA A 67 -41.12 -13.71 -7.67
C ALA A 67 -39.66 -13.90 -7.23
N TYR A 68 -38.78 -14.41 -8.11
CA TYR A 68 -37.34 -14.56 -7.79
C TYR A 68 -36.63 -13.21 -7.59
N GLY A 69 -37.00 -12.17 -8.35
CA GLY A 69 -36.43 -10.83 -8.17
C GLY A 69 -36.82 -10.18 -6.84
N THR A 70 -38.07 -10.34 -6.42
CA THR A 70 -38.56 -9.76 -5.15
C THR A 70 -38.06 -10.53 -3.93
N LEU A 71 -37.95 -11.86 -4.00
CA LEU A 71 -37.41 -12.69 -2.91
C LEU A 71 -35.88 -12.52 -2.79
N GLY A 72 -35.17 -12.45 -3.92
CA GLY A 72 -33.73 -12.18 -3.96
C GLY A 72 -33.39 -10.81 -3.38
N TYR A 73 -34.15 -9.77 -3.72
CA TYR A 73 -33.94 -8.42 -3.16
C TYR A 73 -34.16 -8.40 -1.64
N LYS A 74 -35.21 -9.06 -1.13
CA LYS A 74 -35.49 -9.13 0.31
C LYS A 74 -34.39 -9.88 1.08
N LEU A 75 -33.84 -10.95 0.52
CA LEU A 75 -32.71 -11.67 1.12
C LEU A 75 -31.45 -10.81 1.17
N VAL A 76 -31.07 -10.18 0.06
CA VAL A 76 -29.88 -9.32 0.00
C VAL A 76 -30.01 -8.13 0.94
N ALA A 77 -31.18 -7.49 0.97
CA ALA A 77 -31.45 -6.40 1.92
C ALA A 77 -31.36 -6.87 3.37
N GLY A 78 -31.93 -8.04 3.70
CA GLY A 78 -31.87 -8.63 5.04
C GLY A 78 -30.44 -8.93 5.49
N PHE A 79 -29.62 -9.56 4.65
CA PHE A 79 -28.22 -9.85 4.96
C PHE A 79 -27.40 -8.57 5.14
N THR A 80 -27.65 -7.55 4.33
CA THR A 80 -26.95 -6.26 4.46
C THR A 80 -27.23 -5.61 5.81
N VAL A 81 -28.50 -5.57 6.24
CA VAL A 81 -28.88 -5.00 7.54
C VAL A 81 -28.23 -5.74 8.70
N LEU A 82 -28.23 -7.08 8.67
CA LEU A 82 -27.57 -7.90 9.71
C LEU A 82 -26.06 -7.64 9.77
N THR A 83 -25.41 -7.53 8.61
CA THR A 83 -23.96 -7.30 8.54
C THR A 83 -23.59 -5.92 9.10
N VAL A 84 -24.38 -4.89 8.76
CA VAL A 84 -24.18 -3.53 9.30
C VAL A 84 -24.41 -3.50 10.81
N ALA A 85 -25.46 -4.15 11.30
CA ALA A 85 -25.73 -4.23 12.74
C ALA A 85 -24.59 -4.93 13.50
N ALA A 86 -24.08 -6.05 12.99
CA ALA A 86 -22.94 -6.76 13.58
C ALA A 86 -21.68 -5.88 13.62
N PHE A 87 -21.42 -5.12 12.56
CA PHE A 87 -20.27 -4.21 12.49
C PHE A 87 -20.38 -3.07 13.52
N VAL A 88 -21.57 -2.48 13.69
CA VAL A 88 -21.80 -1.44 14.70
C VAL A 88 -21.60 -1.98 16.13
N VAL A 89 -22.09 -3.18 16.42
CA VAL A 89 -21.89 -3.83 17.73
C VAL A 89 -20.41 -4.14 17.98
N TRP A 90 -19.70 -4.67 16.98
CA TRP A 90 -18.27 -4.95 17.08
C TRP A 90 -17.45 -3.67 17.30
N PHE A 91 -17.75 -2.60 16.57
CA PHE A 91 -17.08 -1.32 16.73
C PHE A 91 -17.36 -0.69 18.11
N ALA A 92 -18.60 -0.76 18.59
CA ALA A 92 -18.96 -0.28 19.93
C ALA A 92 -18.23 -1.07 21.03
N TYR A 93 -18.13 -2.39 20.90
CA TYR A 93 -17.34 -3.24 21.80
C TYR A 93 -15.87 -2.84 21.78
N PHE A 94 -15.27 -2.70 20.59
CA PHE A 94 -13.87 -2.29 20.49
C PHE A 94 -13.65 -0.91 21.14
N TRP A 95 -14.49 0.07 20.85
CA TRP A 95 -14.37 1.41 21.45
C TRP A 95 -14.49 1.40 22.98
N PHE A 96 -15.42 0.63 23.56
CA PHE A 96 -15.61 0.59 25.00
C PHE A 96 -14.54 -0.21 25.74
N PHE A 97 -14.04 -1.31 25.16
CA PHE A 97 -13.13 -2.21 25.86
C PHE A 97 -11.66 -1.93 25.55
N TYR A 98 -11.30 -1.50 24.34
CA TYR A 98 -9.92 -1.13 24.01
C TYR A 98 -9.52 0.26 24.55
N ARG A 99 -10.46 1.19 24.74
CA ARG A 99 -10.15 2.51 25.31
C ARG A 99 -10.00 2.49 26.84
N ASN A 100 -10.56 1.48 27.51
CA ASN A 100 -10.53 1.35 28.97
C ASN A 100 -9.41 0.44 29.49
N SER A 101 -8.63 -0.22 28.61
CA SER A 101 -7.49 -1.04 29.03
C SER A 101 -6.26 -0.24 29.46
N ASP A 102 -6.19 1.07 29.16
CA ASP A 102 -5.07 1.95 29.53
C ASP A 102 -5.24 2.67 30.89
N LEU A 103 -6.30 2.40 31.66
CA LEU A 103 -6.52 3.04 32.97
C LEU A 103 -6.97 2.05 34.04
N ARG A 104 -6.23 0.94 34.19
CA ARG A 104 -6.41 0.02 35.32
C ARG A 104 -5.15 -0.19 36.15
N ASP A 105 -4.42 0.89 36.42
CA ASP A 105 -3.54 0.97 37.58
C ASP A 105 -4.39 1.01 38.86
N SER A 106 -4.71 -0.18 39.36
CA SER A 106 -5.42 -0.38 40.62
C SER A 106 -4.42 -0.49 41.76
N ASN A 107 -3.92 0.63 42.28
CA ASN A 107 -3.46 0.67 43.66
C ASN A 107 -3.54 2.08 44.30
N PRO A 108 -4.61 2.40 45.07
CA PRO A 108 -4.73 3.67 45.76
C PRO A 108 -3.87 3.77 47.04
N ALA A 109 -3.14 2.72 47.45
CA ALA A 109 -2.39 2.71 48.70
C ALA A 109 -1.02 3.44 48.67
N LEU A 110 -0.55 3.89 47.50
CA LEU A 110 0.78 4.50 47.34
C LEU A 110 0.80 6.04 47.29
N ARG A 111 -0.33 6.72 47.49
CA ARG A 111 -0.41 8.18 47.29
C ARG A 111 0.11 9.07 48.44
N ASN A 112 0.49 8.53 49.60
CA ASN A 112 0.81 9.34 50.79
C ASN A 112 2.14 8.96 51.49
N THR A 113 3.21 8.78 50.73
CA THR A 113 4.56 8.95 51.29
C THR A 113 5.30 9.95 50.44
N VAL A 114 5.42 11.19 50.91
CA VAL A 114 6.40 12.15 50.39
C VAL A 114 7.76 11.64 50.85
N PRO A 115 8.62 11.11 49.96
CA PRO A 115 10.01 10.86 50.33
C PRO A 115 10.72 12.20 50.28
N THR A 116 11.43 12.53 51.36
CA THR A 116 12.47 13.54 51.39
C THR A 116 13.28 13.49 50.09
N ALA A 117 13.44 14.63 49.42
CA ALA A 117 14.13 14.74 48.14
C ALA A 117 15.56 14.16 48.26
N ILE A 118 15.72 12.92 47.82
CA ILE A 118 17.01 12.41 47.39
C ILE A 118 17.16 12.95 45.98
N SER A 119 18.16 13.79 45.76
CA SER A 119 18.59 14.18 44.42
C SER A 119 19.10 12.91 43.72
N ILE A 120 18.19 12.13 43.16
CA ILE A 120 18.55 11.11 42.19
C ILE A 120 18.99 11.92 40.98
N THR A 121 20.30 11.96 40.71
CA THR A 121 20.78 12.27 39.37
C THR A 121 20.19 11.19 38.47
N VAL A 122 19.02 11.47 37.91
CA VAL A 122 18.52 10.72 36.76
C VAL A 122 19.52 11.07 35.67
N THR A 123 20.56 10.26 35.50
CA THR A 123 21.26 10.20 34.23
C THR A 123 20.16 9.81 33.24
N PRO A 124 19.71 10.70 32.35
CA PRO A 124 18.86 10.23 31.28
C PRO A 124 19.70 9.17 30.57
N ASN A 125 19.26 7.91 30.65
CA ASN A 125 19.69 6.93 29.66
C ASN A 125 19.08 7.43 28.35
N VAL A 126 19.74 8.40 27.73
CA VAL A 126 19.59 8.70 26.32
C VAL A 126 20.10 7.43 25.67
N SER A 127 19.17 6.49 25.41
CA SER A 127 19.40 5.39 24.50
C SER A 127 19.65 6.06 23.15
N SER A 128 20.91 6.38 22.91
CA SER A 128 21.37 7.01 21.68
C SER A 128 21.06 6.02 20.57
N ASN A 129 20.14 6.38 19.67
CA ASN A 129 19.75 5.49 18.58
C ASN A 129 20.96 5.39 17.63
N PRO A 130 21.65 4.24 17.57
CA PRO A 130 22.91 4.12 16.82
C PRO A 130 22.72 4.40 15.33
N TRP A 131 21.49 4.28 14.84
CA TRP A 131 21.13 4.62 13.46
C TRP A 131 21.14 6.12 13.20
N LEU A 132 20.79 6.93 14.19
CA LEU A 132 20.73 8.39 14.05
C LEU A 132 22.11 9.03 14.24
N ASP A 133 22.98 8.43 15.05
CA ASP A 133 24.28 8.99 15.44
C ASP A 133 25.41 8.74 14.42
N GLY A 134 25.09 8.75 13.12
CA GLY A 134 26.01 8.43 12.03
C GLY A 134 26.27 9.56 11.03
N GLN A 135 27.30 9.38 10.21
CA GLN A 135 27.57 10.27 9.08
C GLN A 135 26.65 9.89 7.91
N TRP A 136 25.63 10.73 7.71
CA TRP A 136 24.76 10.68 6.54
C TRP A 136 25.43 11.40 5.37
N LEU A 137 25.24 10.84 4.17
CA LEU A 137 25.64 11.48 2.93
C LEU A 137 24.83 12.75 2.70
N THR A 138 25.48 13.75 2.11
CA THR A 138 24.81 14.94 1.57
C THR A 138 23.96 14.57 0.36
N SER A 139 22.98 15.40 -0.02
CA SER A 139 22.13 15.16 -1.19
C SER A 139 22.96 15.00 -2.48
N GLN A 140 24.08 15.72 -2.61
CA GLN A 140 24.97 15.62 -3.77
C GLN A 140 25.74 14.29 -3.80
N GLU A 141 26.25 13.83 -2.66
CA GLU A 141 26.91 12.52 -2.56
C GLU A 141 25.92 11.39 -2.82
N ALA A 142 24.71 11.50 -2.28
CA ALA A 142 23.64 10.53 -2.49
C ALA A 142 23.23 10.46 -3.98
N LEU A 143 23.18 11.60 -4.68
CA LEU A 143 22.92 11.63 -6.13
C LEU A 143 23.99 10.84 -6.91
N GLY A 144 25.25 10.96 -6.52
CA GLY A 144 26.36 10.22 -7.12
C GLY A 144 26.27 8.70 -6.94
N LEU A 145 25.45 8.17 -6.03
CA LEU A 145 25.25 6.73 -5.88
C LEU A 145 24.54 6.10 -7.08
N ARG A 146 23.71 6.85 -7.81
CA ARG A 146 22.92 6.32 -8.93
C ARG A 146 23.77 5.73 -10.07
N GLU A 147 24.99 6.24 -10.22
CA GLU A 147 25.93 5.85 -11.25
C GLU A 147 26.94 4.79 -10.76
N GLN A 148 26.90 4.43 -9.47
CA GLN A 148 27.86 3.53 -8.85
C GLN A 148 27.39 2.07 -8.88
N THR A 149 28.35 1.16 -8.99
CA THR A 149 28.12 -0.28 -8.82
C THR A 149 28.18 -0.66 -7.34
N ASN A 150 27.53 -1.77 -6.96
CA ASN A 150 27.59 -2.31 -5.60
C ASN A 150 27.16 -1.32 -4.51
N VAL A 151 26.19 -0.46 -4.81
CA VAL A 151 25.63 0.47 -3.83
C VAL A 151 24.74 -0.30 -2.85
N ILE A 152 25.21 -0.41 -1.62
CA ILE A 152 24.52 -1.04 -0.49
C ILE A 152 24.63 -0.20 0.78
N ASN A 153 24.78 1.11 0.66
CA ASN A 153 24.77 2.01 1.81
C ASN A 153 23.48 1.83 2.62
N LEU A 154 23.59 1.87 3.95
CA LEU A 154 22.42 1.80 4.83
C LEU A 154 21.48 2.97 4.53
N ALA A 155 20.25 2.65 4.14
CA ALA A 155 19.23 3.62 3.81
C ALA A 155 18.25 3.85 4.98
N LEU A 156 17.82 5.09 5.21
CA LEU A 156 16.69 5.43 6.06
C LEU A 156 15.54 5.92 5.18
N LEU A 157 14.43 5.20 5.22
CA LEU A 157 13.22 5.50 4.46
C LEU A 157 12.26 6.32 5.32
N THR A 158 11.98 7.56 4.90
CA THR A 158 11.13 8.52 5.61
C THR A 158 10.37 9.37 4.60
N ASN A 159 9.05 9.48 4.73
CA ASN A 159 8.21 10.41 3.95
C ASN A 159 8.51 10.46 2.43
N GLY A 160 8.59 9.29 1.78
CA GLY A 160 8.89 9.19 0.33
C GLY A 160 10.34 9.51 -0.07
N GLN A 161 11.24 9.72 0.90
CA GLN A 161 12.65 9.98 0.70
C GLN A 161 13.54 8.91 1.32
N ALA A 162 14.73 8.74 0.76
CA ALA A 162 15.76 7.87 1.32
C ALA A 162 17.02 8.68 1.63
N LYS A 163 17.51 8.58 2.88
CA LYS A 163 18.81 9.10 3.30
C LYS A 163 19.79 7.94 3.38
N TYR A 164 21.07 8.17 3.06
CA TYR A 164 22.07 7.11 3.02
C TYR A 164 23.23 7.42 3.97
N ARG A 165 23.77 6.40 4.61
CA ARG A 165 24.99 6.52 5.41
C ARG A 165 26.24 6.14 4.62
N THR A 166 27.41 6.49 5.13
CA THR A 166 28.70 6.06 4.57
C THR A 166 29.02 4.59 4.84
N ASP A 167 28.34 3.98 5.80
CA ASP A 167 28.50 2.58 6.23
C ASP A 167 27.34 1.68 5.75
N SER A 168 27.51 0.37 5.95
CA SER A 168 26.60 -0.68 5.50
C SER A 168 26.57 -1.85 6.49
N LEU A 169 25.85 -2.92 6.13
CA LEU A 169 25.76 -4.17 6.88
C LEU A 169 26.02 -5.35 5.95
N VAL A 170 26.61 -6.40 6.51
CA VAL A 170 26.76 -7.70 5.84
C VAL A 170 25.45 -8.49 5.94
N PHE A 171 24.98 -8.96 4.79
CA PHE A 171 23.83 -9.86 4.73
C PHE A 171 24.28 -11.33 4.86
N ASP A 172 23.80 -12.02 5.90
CA ASP A 172 24.02 -13.46 6.11
C ASP A 172 22.68 -14.16 6.39
N ARG A 173 22.25 -15.02 5.46
CA ARG A 173 20.99 -15.79 5.58
C ARG A 173 20.90 -16.66 6.83
N LYS A 174 22.01 -16.95 7.53
CA LYS A 174 22.00 -17.72 8.78
C LYS A 174 21.54 -16.91 9.99
N VAL A 175 21.74 -15.59 9.96
CA VAL A 175 21.44 -14.68 11.08
C VAL A 175 20.16 -13.90 10.80
N TRP A 176 19.90 -13.58 9.54
CA TRP A 176 18.74 -12.81 9.12
C TRP A 176 17.49 -13.67 9.04
N ILE A 177 16.34 -13.10 9.39
CA ILE A 177 15.05 -13.79 9.44
C ILE A 177 14.12 -13.22 8.37
N GLN A 178 13.54 -14.06 7.52
CA GLN A 178 12.55 -13.63 6.54
C GLN A 178 11.33 -13.03 7.25
N PHE A 179 10.95 -11.80 6.88
CA PHE A 179 9.89 -11.07 7.56
C PHE A 179 9.27 -10.01 6.64
N ARG A 180 7.97 -9.74 6.82
CA ARG A 180 7.28 -8.66 6.11
C ARG A 180 7.08 -7.47 7.06
N PRO A 181 7.80 -6.34 6.86
CA PRO A 181 7.64 -5.16 7.71
C PRO A 181 6.22 -4.61 7.69
N PHE A 182 5.84 -3.95 8.80
CA PHE A 182 4.59 -3.23 8.86
C PHE A 182 4.61 -2.07 7.84
N GLY A 183 3.47 -1.82 7.19
CA GLY A 183 3.35 -0.78 6.16
C GLY A 183 3.82 -1.19 4.76
N LEU A 184 4.56 -2.30 4.61
CA LEU A 184 5.01 -2.78 3.30
C LEU A 184 3.88 -3.47 2.53
N THR A 185 3.35 -2.78 1.53
CA THR A 185 2.27 -3.27 0.67
C THR A 185 2.78 -3.95 -0.59
N GLU A 186 3.88 -3.49 -1.16
CA GLU A 186 4.48 -4.03 -2.38
C GLU A 186 6.01 -4.11 -2.25
N ALA A 187 6.58 -5.20 -2.75
CA ALA A 187 8.02 -5.38 -2.94
C ALA A 187 8.23 -6.17 -4.23
N SER A 188 8.98 -5.62 -5.17
CA SER A 188 9.31 -6.28 -6.43
C SER A 188 10.77 -6.04 -6.80
N VAL A 189 11.34 -6.98 -7.54
CA VAL A 189 12.74 -6.95 -7.99
C VAL A 189 12.75 -7.01 -9.51
N SER A 190 13.51 -6.12 -10.13
CA SER A 190 13.75 -6.09 -11.58
C SER A 190 15.25 -5.93 -11.81
N GLY A 191 15.92 -7.03 -12.14
CA GLY A 191 17.38 -7.08 -12.16
C GLY A 191 17.95 -6.92 -10.76
N THR A 192 18.71 -5.85 -10.52
CA THR A 192 19.32 -5.51 -9.23
C THR A 192 18.55 -4.39 -8.50
N THR A 193 17.53 -3.81 -9.14
CA THR A 193 16.67 -2.78 -8.58
C THR A 193 15.51 -3.40 -7.81
N VAL A 194 15.26 -2.86 -6.62
CA VAL A 194 14.16 -3.19 -5.73
C VAL A 194 13.19 -2.01 -5.71
N ALA A 195 11.92 -2.25 -6.06
CA ALA A 195 10.84 -1.29 -5.85
C ALA A 195 10.03 -1.69 -4.62
N LEU A 196 9.86 -0.77 -3.68
CA LEU A 196 9.10 -0.95 -2.44
C LEU A 196 7.97 0.06 -2.38
N LYS A 197 6.85 -0.36 -1.77
CA LYS A 197 5.78 0.54 -1.36
C LYS A 197 5.52 0.41 0.13
N ILE A 198 5.87 1.43 0.89
CA ILE A 198 5.79 1.43 2.36
C ILE A 198 4.96 2.63 2.80
N ASN A 199 3.90 2.39 3.56
CA ASN A 199 2.98 3.44 4.05
C ASN A 199 2.39 4.33 2.93
N GLY A 200 2.26 3.79 1.71
CA GLY A 200 1.76 4.51 0.54
C GLY A 200 2.84 5.18 -0.32
N GLU A 201 4.07 5.29 0.19
CA GLU A 201 5.20 5.91 -0.49
C GLU A 201 6.02 4.89 -1.29
N HIS A 202 6.61 5.35 -2.40
CA HIS A 202 7.42 4.52 -3.29
C HIS A 202 8.91 4.73 -3.04
N TYR A 203 9.64 3.62 -2.92
CA TYR A 203 11.09 3.63 -2.75
C TYR A 203 11.76 2.72 -3.76
N PHE A 204 12.91 3.15 -4.28
CA PHE A 204 13.76 2.38 -5.16
C PHE A 204 15.12 2.20 -4.48
N LEU A 205 15.49 0.95 -4.23
CA LEU A 205 16.73 0.53 -3.60
C LEU A 205 17.42 -0.52 -4.47
N ASN A 206 18.59 -0.99 -4.07
CA ASN A 206 19.21 -2.17 -4.66
C ASN A 206 18.91 -3.43 -3.86
N ILE A 207 19.03 -4.59 -4.51
CA ILE A 207 19.06 -5.88 -3.81
C ILE A 207 20.22 -5.90 -2.80
N TYR A 208 20.03 -6.58 -1.68
CA TYR A 208 20.98 -6.62 -0.56
C TYR A 208 21.31 -5.28 0.10
N GLN A 209 20.71 -4.16 -0.34
CA GLN A 209 20.88 -2.89 0.33
C GLN A 209 20.09 -2.87 1.65
N PRO A 210 20.76 -2.67 2.80
CA PRO A 210 20.09 -2.58 4.07
C PRO A 210 19.33 -1.26 4.20
N PHE A 211 18.15 -1.31 4.80
CA PHE A 211 17.31 -0.14 5.03
C PHE A 211 16.56 -0.20 6.35
N ILE A 212 16.26 0.98 6.89
CA ILE A 212 15.45 1.19 8.10
C ILE A 212 14.20 1.96 7.68
N ILE A 213 13.07 1.58 8.27
CA ILE A 213 11.78 2.27 8.06
C ILE A 213 11.56 3.22 9.23
N GLU A 214 11.25 4.48 8.95
CA GLU A 214 10.91 5.47 9.99
C GLU A 214 9.82 4.94 10.94
N GLY A 215 10.08 5.04 12.24
CA GLY A 215 9.21 4.50 13.28
C GLY A 215 9.41 3.02 13.60
N GLN A 216 10.27 2.30 12.87
CA GLN A 216 10.62 0.89 13.12
C GLN A 216 12.13 0.73 13.38
N TRP A 217 12.66 1.51 14.31
CA TRP A 217 14.09 1.63 14.59
C TRP A 217 14.75 0.38 15.18
N ASP A 218 13.95 -0.55 15.72
CA ASP A 218 14.47 -1.77 16.35
C ASP A 218 14.98 -2.81 15.34
N TYR A 219 14.76 -2.60 14.04
CA TYR A 219 15.09 -3.56 12.99
C TYR A 219 15.73 -2.90 11.77
N VAL A 220 16.63 -3.64 11.13
CA VAL A 220 17.15 -3.36 9.80
C VAL A 220 16.61 -4.40 8.85
N TYR A 221 16.25 -3.97 7.63
CA TYR A 221 15.66 -4.80 6.60
C TYR A 221 16.57 -4.88 5.38
N VAL A 222 16.47 -5.98 4.63
CA VAL A 222 17.14 -6.19 3.34
C VAL A 222 16.17 -6.90 2.42
N VAL A 223 16.19 -6.58 1.12
CA VAL A 223 15.49 -7.37 0.09
C VAL A 223 16.49 -8.17 -0.72
N ASP A 224 16.26 -9.48 -0.85
CA ASP A 224 17.14 -10.36 -1.62
C ASP A 224 16.78 -10.36 -3.12
N GLU A 225 17.56 -11.10 -3.92
CA GLU A 225 17.40 -11.24 -5.36
C GLU A 225 16.06 -11.86 -5.79
N THR A 226 15.35 -12.51 -4.85
CA THR A 226 14.04 -13.14 -5.09
C THR A 226 12.87 -12.23 -4.70
N GLY A 227 13.15 -11.03 -4.16
CA GLY A 227 12.15 -10.11 -3.64
C GLY A 227 11.65 -10.45 -2.24
N ARG A 228 12.33 -11.37 -1.53
CA ARG A 228 12.00 -11.65 -0.13
C ARG A 228 12.65 -10.62 0.76
N VAL A 229 11.88 -10.16 1.73
CA VAL A 229 12.35 -9.22 2.75
C VAL A 229 12.85 -10.00 3.96
N TRP A 230 14.03 -9.63 4.41
CA TRP A 230 14.72 -10.17 5.57
C TRP A 230 14.88 -9.07 6.61
N ARG A 231 14.94 -9.43 7.88
CA ARG A 231 15.23 -8.51 8.97
C ARG A 231 16.28 -9.05 9.92
N ILE A 232 16.94 -8.13 10.61
CA ILE A 232 17.78 -8.40 11.77
C ILE A 232 17.46 -7.38 12.87
N ALA A 233 17.57 -7.78 14.14
CA ALA A 233 17.38 -6.88 15.26
C ALA A 233 18.56 -5.91 15.39
N MET A 234 18.29 -4.67 15.79
CA MET A 234 19.32 -3.62 15.90
C MET A 234 20.51 -4.04 16.78
N ALA A 235 20.25 -4.70 17.90
CA ALA A 235 21.29 -5.16 18.81
C ALA A 235 22.24 -6.22 18.21
N GLN A 236 21.86 -6.83 17.10
CA GLN A 236 22.64 -7.85 16.37
C GLN A 236 23.25 -7.31 15.07
N ALA A 237 22.85 -6.10 14.69
CA ALA A 237 23.17 -5.50 13.42
C ALA A 237 24.50 -4.73 13.55
N ASN A 238 25.58 -5.32 13.06
CA ASN A 238 26.90 -4.71 13.09
C ASN A 238 27.13 -3.89 11.82
N LEU A 239 27.30 -2.57 12.01
CA LEU A 239 27.75 -1.68 10.94
C LEU A 239 29.20 -1.98 10.60
N VAL A 240 29.48 -2.02 9.30
CA VAL A 240 30.83 -2.21 8.75
C VAL A 240 31.10 -1.13 7.71
N ASP A 241 32.36 -0.93 7.37
CA ASP A 241 32.75 -0.09 6.26
C ASP A 241 32.22 -0.65 4.92
N LEU A 242 31.90 0.26 4.00
CA LEU A 242 31.28 -0.10 2.72
C LEU A 242 32.08 -1.15 1.92
N PRO A 243 33.42 -1.07 1.79
CA PRO A 243 34.18 -2.09 1.08
C PRO A 243 34.05 -3.48 1.69
N ALA A 244 34.05 -3.61 3.02
CA ALA A 244 33.86 -4.90 3.69
C ALA A 244 32.47 -5.49 3.40
N ALA A 245 31.43 -4.67 3.42
CA ALA A 245 30.08 -5.10 3.04
C ALA A 245 30.01 -5.53 1.57
N GLN A 246 30.60 -4.75 0.66
CA GLN A 246 30.58 -5.03 -0.79
C GLN A 246 31.27 -6.35 -1.13
N ASN A 247 32.38 -6.68 -0.44
CA ASN A 247 33.09 -7.95 -0.62
C ASN A 247 32.26 -9.18 -0.20
N SER A 248 31.20 -8.98 0.59
CA SER A 248 30.29 -10.06 1.02
C SER A 248 29.12 -10.30 0.06
N LEU A 249 28.96 -9.47 -0.97
CA LEU A 249 27.84 -9.57 -1.90
C LEU A 249 27.91 -10.86 -2.73
N PRO A 250 26.80 -11.60 -2.86
CA PRO A 250 26.77 -12.81 -3.68
C PRO A 250 26.67 -12.51 -5.18
N VAL A 251 26.35 -11.26 -5.56
CA VAL A 251 26.17 -10.82 -6.95
C VAL A 251 26.70 -9.39 -7.13
N ILE A 252 27.03 -9.04 -8.37
CA ILE A 252 27.36 -7.66 -8.74
C ILE A 252 26.07 -6.87 -8.92
N ILE A 253 25.95 -5.75 -8.21
CA ILE A 253 24.82 -4.82 -8.33
C ILE A 253 25.18 -3.77 -9.38
N THR A 254 24.38 -3.69 -10.43
CA THR A 254 24.51 -2.66 -11.47
C THR A 254 24.07 -1.29 -10.96
N PRO A 255 24.50 -0.18 -11.59
CA PRO A 255 24.01 1.14 -11.25
C PRO A 255 22.48 1.23 -11.35
N ASN A 256 21.90 2.09 -10.51
CA ASN A 256 20.45 2.23 -10.37
C ASN A 256 20.09 3.71 -10.45
N GLU A 257 19.70 4.15 -11.65
CA GLU A 257 19.34 5.54 -11.94
C GLU A 257 18.09 6.01 -11.17
N ASP A 258 17.25 5.08 -10.74
CA ASP A 258 15.99 5.34 -10.04
C ASP A 258 16.14 5.38 -8.51
N LEU A 259 17.33 5.10 -7.97
CA LEU A 259 17.58 5.03 -6.51
C LEU A 259 16.94 6.23 -5.80
N SER A 260 16.08 5.98 -4.80
CA SER A 260 15.38 7.04 -4.05
C SER A 260 16.37 7.96 -3.35
N LEU A 261 16.12 9.26 -3.24
CA LEU A 261 17.03 10.21 -2.60
C LEU A 261 16.28 11.20 -1.72
N SER A 262 16.95 11.79 -0.74
CA SER A 262 16.52 13.01 -0.08
C SER A 262 16.95 14.21 -0.92
N TYR A 263 16.01 15.10 -1.23
CA TYR A 263 16.29 16.41 -1.82
C TYR A 263 16.53 17.44 -0.72
#